data_AF-A0A971C2M2-F1
#
_entry.id   AF-A0A971C2M2-F1
#
_cell.length_a   1.000
_cell.length_b   1.000
_cell.length_c   1.000
_cell.angle_alpha   90.00
_cell.angle_beta   90.00
_cell.angle_gamma   90.00
#
_symmetry.space_group_name_H-M   'P 1'
#
loop_
_entity.id
_entity.type
_entity.pdbx_description
1 polymer ?
#
loop_
_entity_poly.entity_id
_entity_poly.type
_entity_poly.pdbx_seq_one_letter_code
_entity_poly.pdbx_strand_id
1 'polypeptide(L)'
;MKRVLLVLLVVAVAVSITFAATPIKIGAVLPLGDITGDQAAKAMKLAVSEINAEGGLLGRPLELIIIDDELTPEKGAAAIS
;
A
#
# COMPACT_ATOMS: atom_id res chain seq x y z
N MET A 1 10.69 -36.21 15.62
CA MET A 1 9.86 -35.96 14.41
C MET A 1 8.55 -35.22 14.73
N LYS A 2 7.69 -35.72 15.63
CA LYS A 2 6.42 -35.02 15.99
C LYS A 2 6.59 -33.57 16.47
N ARG A 3 7.63 -33.27 17.27
CA ARG A 3 7.93 -31.90 17.74
C ARG A 3 8.35 -30.94 16.62
N VAL A 4 9.11 -31.43 15.64
CA VAL A 4 9.53 -30.64 14.46
C VAL A 4 8.32 -30.32 13.58
N LEU A 5 7.42 -31.30 13.42
CA LEU A 5 6.17 -31.12 12.68
C LEU A 5 5.25 -30.07 13.33
N LEU A 6 5.17 -30.07 14.67
CA LEU A 6 4.40 -29.10 15.44
C LEU A 6 4.95 -27.67 15.32
N VAL A 7 6.27 -27.50 15.37
CA VAL A 7 6.91 -26.18 15.19
C VAL A 7 6.66 -25.64 13.78
N LEU A 8 6.80 -26.48 12.74
CA LEU A 8 6.51 -26.09 11.36
C LEU A 8 5.04 -25.68 11.18
N LEU A 9 4.10 -26.38 11.82
CA LEU A 9 2.68 -26.06 11.78
C LEU A 9 2.40 -24.68 12.41
N VAL A 10 3.01 -24.39 13.57
CA VAL A 10 2.83 -23.10 14.27
C VAL A 10 3.40 -21.94 13.45
N VAL A 11 4.57 -22.13 12.83
CA VAL A 11 5.17 -21.13 11.92
C VAL A 11 4.28 -20.89 10.71
N ALA A 12 3.74 -21.93 10.09
CA ALA A 12 2.84 -21.80 8.95
C ALA A 12 1.57 -21.02 9.29
N VAL A 13 0.95 -21.30 10.45
CA VAL A 13 -0.25 -20.60 10.92
C VAL A 13 0.05 -19.12 11.22
N ALA A 14 1.19 -18.82 11.85
CA ALA A 14 1.60 -17.44 12.13
C ALA A 14 1.81 -16.62 10.85
N VAL A 15 2.38 -17.23 9.80
CA VAL A 15 2.55 -16.59 8.49
C VAL A 15 1.20 -16.35 7.81
N SER A 16 0.24 -17.28 7.89
CA SER A 16 -1.08 -17.10 7.26
C SER A 16 -1.90 -15.94 7.83
N ILE A 17 -1.75 -15.62 9.13
CA ILE A 17 -2.47 -14.52 9.78
C ILE A 17 -2.00 -13.15 9.25
N THR A 18 -0.74 -13.01 8.87
CA THR A 18 -0.20 -11.75 8.33
C THR A 18 -0.77 -11.41 6.94
N PHE A 19 -1.15 -12.42 6.15
CA PHE A 19 -1.70 -12.21 4.79
C PHE A 19 -3.20 -11.92 4.76
N ALA A 20 -3.93 -12.16 5.86
CA ALA A 20 -5.38 -11.96 5.92
C ALA A 20 -5.79 -10.52 6.32
N ALA A 21 -4.84 -9.64 6.58
CA ALA A 21 -5.12 -8.32 7.10
C ALA A 21 -5.58 -7.35 6.00
N THR A 22 -6.61 -6.56 6.29
CA THR A 22 -7.18 -5.58 5.34
C THR A 22 -6.13 -4.53 4.94
N PRO A 23 -6.00 -4.14 3.66
CA PRO A 23 -5.02 -3.15 3.25
C PRO A 23 -5.21 -1.80 3.95
N ILE A 24 -4.11 -1.08 4.18
CA ILE A 24 -4.13 0.32 4.59
C ILE A 24 -4.18 1.17 3.32
N LYS A 25 -5.32 1.83 3.10
CA LYS A 25 -5.51 2.72 1.96
C LYS A 25 -4.83 4.06 2.20
N ILE A 26 -3.99 4.47 1.25
CA ILE A 26 -3.33 5.77 1.22
C ILE A 26 -3.81 6.51 -0.03
N GLY A 27 -4.48 7.63 0.17
CA GLY A 27 -4.91 8.51 -0.92
C GLY A 27 -3.83 9.54 -1.25
N ALA A 28 -3.60 9.78 -2.54
CA ALA A 28 -2.74 10.84 -3.06
C ALA A 28 -3.48 11.60 -4.16
N VAL A 29 -3.59 12.91 -4.00
CA VAL A 29 -4.14 13.83 -5.01
C VAL A 29 -2.95 14.55 -5.65
N LEU A 30 -2.75 14.34 -6.94
CA LEU A 30 -1.56 14.80 -7.67
C LEU A 30 -1.95 15.30 -9.06
N PRO A 31 -1.32 16.37 -9.59
CA PRO A 31 -1.56 16.83 -10.95
C PRO A 31 -0.84 15.92 -11.95
N LEU A 32 -1.47 14.85 -12.41
CA LEU A 32 -0.78 13.80 -13.19
C LEU A 32 -0.34 14.26 -14.59
N GLY A 33 -0.95 15.33 -15.09
CA GLY A 33 -0.53 16.00 -16.33
C GLY A 33 0.74 16.84 -16.18
N ASP A 34 1.18 17.15 -14.96
CA ASP A 34 2.40 17.91 -14.68
C ASP A 34 3.56 16.97 -14.32
N ILE A 35 4.79 17.39 -14.64
CA ILE A 35 6.01 16.62 -14.35
C ILE A 35 6.15 16.30 -12.86
N THR A 36 5.74 17.21 -11.98
CA THR A 36 5.84 17.02 -10.53
C THR A 36 4.86 15.95 -10.04
N GLY A 37 3.64 15.90 -10.59
CA GLY A 37 2.65 14.89 -10.25
C GLY A 37 3.01 13.50 -10.77
N ASP A 38 3.48 13.38 -12.00
CA ASP A 38 3.95 12.10 -12.57
C ASP A 38 5.16 11.54 -11.78
N GLN A 39 6.15 12.38 -11.47
CA GLN A 39 7.31 11.98 -10.68
C GLN A 39 6.92 11.57 -9.25
N ALA A 40 6.03 12.33 -8.61
CA ALA A 40 5.52 11.99 -7.29
C ALA A 40 4.75 10.65 -7.30
N ALA A 41 3.89 10.42 -8.30
CA ALA A 41 3.14 9.17 -8.43
C ALA A 41 4.08 7.96 -8.60
N LYS A 42 5.16 8.10 -9.38
CA LYS A 42 6.19 7.06 -9.55
C LYS A 42 6.93 6.79 -8.25
N ALA A 43 7.36 7.84 -7.54
CA ALA A 43 8.04 7.72 -6.25
C ALA A 43 7.16 7.04 -5.19
N MET A 44 5.89 7.43 -5.10
CA MET A 44 4.94 6.81 -4.16
C MET A 44 4.69 5.33 -4.47
N LYS A 45 4.55 4.97 -5.76
CA LYS A 45 4.40 3.56 -6.18
C LYS A 45 5.64 2.73 -5.79
N LEU A 46 6.84 3.27 -5.98
CA LEU A 46 8.07 2.61 -5.60
C LEU A 46 8.12 2.38 -4.08
N ALA A 47 7.88 3.43 -3.29
CA ALA A 47 7.89 3.34 -1.83
C ALA A 47 6.86 2.33 -1.30
N VAL A 48 5.64 2.32 -1.86
CA VAL A 48 4.60 1.35 -1.50
C VAL A 48 5.02 -0.08 -1.85
N SER A 49 5.66 -0.29 -3.00
CA SER A 49 6.18 -1.59 -3.39
C SER A 49 7.25 -2.09 -2.41
N GLU A 50 8.19 -1.22 -2.01
CA GLU A 50 9.26 -1.54 -1.07
C GLU A 50 8.69 -1.88 0.32
N ILE A 51 7.79 -1.05 0.86
CA ILE A 51 7.15 -1.29 2.16
C ILE A 51 6.37 -2.61 2.14
N ASN A 52 5.63 -2.90 1.08
CA ASN A 52 4.87 -4.14 0.98
C ASN A 52 5.79 -5.37 0.86
N ALA A 53 6.93 -5.25 0.18
CA ALA A 53 7.93 -6.31 0.10
C ALA A 53 8.56 -6.62 1.48
N GLU A 54 8.64 -5.63 2.37
CA GLU A 54 9.14 -5.78 3.74
C GLU A 54 8.08 -6.26 4.75
N GLY A 55 6.90 -6.68 4.29
CA GLY A 55 5.82 -7.18 5.13
C GLY A 55 4.73 -6.15 5.45
N GLY A 56 4.77 -5.00 4.78
CA GLY A 56 3.76 -3.95 4.92
C GLY A 56 3.92 -3.11 6.18
N LEU A 57 2.95 -2.22 6.41
CA LEU A 57 2.92 -1.35 7.57
C LEU A 57 2.05 -1.98 8.67
N LEU A 58 2.62 -2.19 9.87
CA LEU A 58 1.95 -2.87 10.98
C LEU A 58 1.42 -4.27 10.59
N GLY A 59 2.14 -4.98 9.71
CA GLY A 59 1.77 -6.30 9.20
C GLY A 59 0.63 -6.28 8.18
N ARG A 60 0.28 -5.11 7.63
CA ARG A 60 -0.80 -4.93 6.65
C ARG A 60 -0.24 -4.37 5.34
N PRO A 61 -0.69 -4.85 4.18
CA PRO A 61 -0.26 -4.28 2.91
C PRO A 61 -0.81 -2.85 2.75
N LEU A 62 -0.03 -1.96 2.13
CA LEU A 62 -0.46 -0.64 1.68
C LEU A 62 -1.15 -0.75 0.31
N GLU A 63 -2.24 0.00 0.15
CA GLU A 63 -2.97 0.19 -1.11
C GLU A 63 -2.93 1.69 -1.46
N LEU A 64 -2.24 2.03 -2.54
CA LEU A 64 -2.12 3.41 -3.01
C LEU A 64 -3.25 3.75 -3.98
N ILE A 65 -4.02 4.79 -3.66
CA ILE A 65 -5.08 5.34 -4.51
C ILE A 65 -4.61 6.72 -4.97
N ILE A 66 -4.42 6.86 -6.28
CA ILE A 66 -3.99 8.12 -6.88
C ILE A 66 -5.16 8.73 -7.65
N ILE A 67 -5.45 9.99 -7.38
CA ILE A 67 -6.50 10.77 -8.05
C ILE A 67 -5.84 11.99 -8.70
N ASP A 68 -6.20 12.26 -9.95
CA ASP A 68 -5.73 13.44 -10.68
C ASP A 68 -6.62 14.65 -10.35
N ASP A 69 -6.02 15.74 -9.89
CA ASP A 69 -6.71 17.03 -9.70
C ASP A 69 -6.67 17.92 -10.95
N GLU A 70 -5.89 17.54 -11.96
CA GLU A 70 -5.66 18.29 -13.20
C GLU A 70 -5.30 19.77 -12.96
N LEU A 71 -4.68 20.11 -11.83
CA LEU A 71 -4.40 21.50 -11.39
C LEU A 71 -5.65 22.38 -11.27
N THR A 72 -6.82 21.78 -11.02
CA THR A 72 -8.08 22.50 -10.83
C THR A 72 -8.60 22.39 -9.39
N PRO A 73 -9.03 23.51 -8.77
CA PRO A 73 -9.64 23.48 -7.45
C PRO A 73 -10.89 22.59 -7.37
N GLU A 74 -11.72 22.55 -8.42
CA GLU A 74 -12.95 21.74 -8.40
C GLU A 74 -12.66 20.24 -8.32
N LYS A 75 -11.70 19.73 -9.11
CA LYS A 75 -11.34 18.31 -9.08
C LYS A 75 -10.56 17.96 -7.81
N GLY A 76 -9.69 18.84 -7.34
CA GLY A 76 -9.01 18.67 -6.06
C GLY A 76 -9.99 18.53 -4.88
N ALA A 77 -11.04 19.36 -4.85
CA ALA A 77 -12.10 19.26 -3.83
C ALA A 77 -12.93 17.98 -3.99
N ALA A 78 -13.29 17.61 -5.22
CA ALA A 78 -14.02 16.37 -5.51
C ALA A 78 -13.24 15.11 -5.15
N ALA A 79 -11.91 15.15 -5.15
CA ALA A 79 -11.06 14.02 -4.79
C ALA A 79 -11.08 13.67 -3.28
N ILE A 80 -11.49 14.62 -2.42
CA ILE A 80 -11.42 14.49 -0.94
C ILE A 80 -12.79 14.61 -0.25
N SER A 81 -13.86 14.89 -1.00
CA SER A 81 -15.24 15.01 -0.48
C SER A 81 -16.03 13.71 -0.62
#